data_AF-A0A183Q147-F1
#
_entry.id   AF-A0A183Q147-F1
#
_cell.length_a   1.000
_cell.length_b   1.000
_cell.length_c   1.000
_cell.angle_alpha   90.00
_cell.angle_beta   90.00
_cell.angle_gamma   90.00
#
_symmetry.space_group_name_H-M   'P 1'
#
loop_
_entity.id
_entity.type
_entity.pdbx_description
1 polymer ?
#
loop_
_entity_poly.entity_id
_entity_poly.type
_entity_poly.pdbx_seq_one_letter_code
_entity_poly.pdbx_strand_id
1 'polypeptide(L)'
;MLYLSAEEITDNGPIEPDSKHEDIRSQPYTLPEGFYWCEVSLDDETELQELYDLLYENYVEDDDHLFRFDYSKHFLQWILKSPGWHKDWHVGLRVTKSKKLVGFIAAIPCHLQIYDK
;
A
#
# COMPACT_ATOMS: atom_id res chain seq x y z
N MET A 1 9.77 -36.67 19.73
CA MET A 1 8.65 -35.77 19.35
C MET A 1 8.69 -34.61 20.33
N LEU A 2 9.34 -33.51 19.94
CA LEU A 2 9.43 -32.31 20.79
C LEU A 2 8.09 -31.57 20.65
N TYR A 3 7.32 -31.53 21.73
CA TYR A 3 6.16 -30.65 21.83
C TYR A 3 6.68 -29.23 21.89
N LEU A 4 6.46 -28.44 20.85
CA LEU A 4 6.52 -26.99 20.95
C LEU A 4 5.38 -26.59 21.91
N SER A 5 5.72 -26.10 23.09
CA SER A 5 4.73 -25.45 23.97
C SER A 5 4.13 -24.28 23.21
N ALA A 6 2.82 -24.29 22.99
CA ALA A 6 2.13 -23.13 22.44
C ALA A 6 2.38 -21.93 23.37
N GLU A 7 2.74 -20.80 22.78
CA GLU A 7 2.94 -19.55 23.50
C GLU A 7 1.63 -19.14 24.19
N GLU A 8 1.70 -18.81 25.47
CA GLU A 8 0.55 -18.31 26.23
C GLU A 8 0.38 -16.82 25.92
N ILE A 9 -0.63 -16.47 25.11
CA ILE A 9 -0.95 -15.08 24.78
C ILE A 9 -1.66 -14.46 25.98
N THR A 10 -0.99 -13.53 26.66
CA THR A 10 -1.49 -12.91 27.91
C THR A 10 -2.12 -11.54 27.72
N ASP A 11 -1.83 -10.85 26.61
CA ASP A 11 -2.39 -9.52 26.32
C ASP A 11 -2.49 -9.26 24.80
N ASN A 12 -3.37 -8.33 24.42
CA ASN A 12 -3.52 -7.85 23.04
C ASN A 12 -3.49 -6.32 23.05
N GLY A 13 -2.51 -5.73 22.38
CA GLY A 13 -2.30 -4.29 22.37
C GLY A 13 -1.21 -3.86 21.38
N PRO A 14 -0.93 -2.55 21.30
CA PRO A 14 0.11 -2.04 20.42
C PRO A 14 1.49 -2.53 20.86
N ILE A 15 2.34 -2.92 19.90
CA ILE A 15 3.75 -3.28 20.14
C ILE A 15 4.55 -2.03 20.56
N GLU A 16 4.28 -0.91 19.89
CA GLU A 16 4.86 0.40 20.20
C GLU A 16 3.74 1.38 20.55
N PRO A 17 3.86 2.17 21.64
CA PRO A 17 2.84 3.13 22.03
C PRO A 17 2.71 4.26 21.00
N ASP A 18 1.56 4.94 21.00
CA ASP A 18 1.29 6.06 20.11
C ASP A 18 2.36 7.16 20.23
N SER A 19 2.90 7.55 19.07
CA SER A 19 3.80 8.70 18.96
C SER A 19 2.99 9.99 18.88
N LYS A 20 3.52 11.09 19.43
CA LYS A 20 2.89 12.39 19.24
C LYS A 20 3.04 12.80 17.78
N HIS A 21 2.03 13.48 17.25
CA HIS A 21 2.06 13.94 15.86
C HIS A 21 3.28 14.82 15.56
N GLU A 22 3.74 15.62 16.53
CA GLU A 22 4.93 16.48 16.40
C GLU A 22 6.25 15.68 16.25
N ASP A 23 6.28 14.44 16.75
CA ASP A 23 7.43 13.53 16.64
C ASP A 23 7.43 12.80 15.28
N ILE A 24 6.34 12.87 14.52
CA ILE A 24 6.23 12.27 13.18
C ILE A 24 6.90 13.20 12.17
N ARG A 25 7.81 12.62 11.38
CA ARG A 25 8.49 13.29 10.28
C ARG A 25 7.48 13.89 9.29
N SER A 26 7.58 15.20 9.06
CA SER A 26 6.71 15.94 8.12
C SER A 26 7.15 15.90 6.66
N GLN A 27 8.42 15.56 6.39
CA GLN A 27 8.96 15.51 5.02
C GLN A 27 8.97 14.07 4.49
N PRO A 28 8.77 13.81 3.19
CA PRO A 28 8.86 12.46 2.62
C PRO A 28 10.25 11.85 2.79
N TYR A 29 10.34 10.51 2.87
CA TYR A 29 11.61 9.78 2.94
C TYR A 29 12.57 10.12 1.78
N THR A 30 13.86 10.18 2.06
CA THR A 30 14.86 10.42 1.01
C THR A 30 14.95 9.22 0.08
N LEU A 31 15.02 9.48 -1.22
CA LEU A 31 15.15 8.47 -2.25
C LEU A 31 16.56 8.49 -2.87
N PRO A 32 17.02 7.37 -3.45
CA PRO A 32 18.18 7.37 -4.32
C PRO A 32 18.02 8.38 -5.46
N GLU A 33 19.15 8.87 -5.98
CA GLU A 33 19.13 9.78 -7.12
C GLU A 33 18.39 9.15 -8.31
N GLY A 34 17.61 9.96 -9.01
CA GLY A 34 16.84 9.53 -10.16
C GLY A 34 15.43 9.05 -9.84
N PHE A 35 14.97 9.10 -8.59
CA PHE A 35 13.60 8.81 -8.19
C PHE A 35 12.93 9.98 -7.47
N TYR A 36 11.60 10.02 -7.50
CA TYR A 36 10.80 10.95 -6.72
C TYR A 36 9.46 10.32 -6.30
N TRP A 37 8.94 10.76 -5.15
CA TRP A 37 7.60 10.41 -4.67
C TRP A 37 6.53 11.18 -5.44
N CYS A 38 5.38 10.56 -5.68
CA CYS A 38 4.20 11.20 -6.22
C CYS A 38 2.93 10.70 -5.51
N GLU A 39 1.85 11.44 -5.64
CA GLU A 39 0.50 10.97 -5.34
C GLU A 39 -0.12 10.49 -6.65
N VAL A 40 -0.58 9.23 -6.71
CA VAL A 40 -1.22 8.69 -7.91
C VAL A 40 -2.70 9.05 -7.92
N SER A 41 -3.13 9.77 -8.95
CA SER A 41 -4.51 10.19 -9.14
C SER A 41 -5.34 9.10 -9.84
N LEU A 42 -6.33 8.56 -9.14
CA LEU A 42 -7.26 7.57 -9.73
C LEU A 42 -8.38 8.21 -10.58
N ASP A 43 -8.46 9.54 -10.57
CA ASP A 43 -9.38 10.34 -11.41
C ASP A 43 -8.71 10.79 -12.73
N ASP A 44 -7.39 10.61 -12.86
CA ASP A 44 -6.67 10.80 -14.11
C ASP A 44 -6.58 9.45 -14.84
N GLU A 45 -7.17 9.36 -16.03
CA GLU A 45 -7.20 8.12 -16.80
C GLU A 45 -5.81 7.60 -17.19
N THR A 46 -4.83 8.50 -17.35
CA THR A 46 -3.44 8.15 -17.69
C THR A 46 -2.77 7.55 -16.47
N GLU A 47 -2.86 8.20 -15.31
CA GLU A 47 -2.24 7.68 -14.09
C GLU A 47 -2.91 6.38 -13.61
N LEU A 48 -4.23 6.25 -13.78
CA LEU A 48 -4.95 5.01 -13.51
C LEU A 48 -4.52 3.88 -14.46
N GLN A 49 -4.27 4.19 -15.73
CA GLN A 49 -3.71 3.22 -16.67
C GLN A 49 -2.29 2.81 -16.29
N GLU A 50 -1.42 3.75 -15.90
CA GLU A 50 -0.07 3.44 -15.44
C GLU A 50 -0.06 2.56 -14.19
N LEU A 51 -0.98 2.80 -13.25
CA LEU A 51 -1.15 1.96 -12.07
C LEU A 51 -1.62 0.55 -12.45
N TYR A 52 -2.60 0.46 -13.34
CA TYR A 52 -3.07 -0.83 -13.87
C TYR A 52 -1.93 -1.61 -14.51
N ASP A 53 -1.17 -0.99 -15.42
CA ASP A 53 -0.05 -1.62 -16.11
C ASP A 53 1.04 -2.07 -15.12
N LEU A 54 1.36 -1.23 -14.11
CA LEU A 54 2.32 -1.59 -13.06
C LEU A 54 1.90 -2.87 -12.33
N LEU A 55 0.66 -2.95 -11.88
CA LEU A 55 0.16 -4.11 -11.13
C LEU A 55 0.01 -5.33 -12.03
N TYR A 56 -0.52 -5.15 -13.23
CA TYR A 56 -0.67 -6.21 -14.22
C TYR A 56 0.67 -6.80 -14.65
N GLU A 57 1.75 -6.03 -14.67
CA GLU A 57 3.07 -6.54 -15.07
C GLU A 57 3.89 -7.11 -13.90
N ASN A 58 3.66 -6.66 -12.66
CA ASN A 58 4.62 -6.88 -11.55
C ASN A 58 4.00 -7.32 -10.21
N TYR A 59 2.68 -7.47 -10.12
CA TYR A 59 2.02 -7.87 -8.87
C TYR A 59 1.93 -9.39 -8.72
N VAL A 60 1.21 -9.83 -7.70
CA VAL A 60 1.18 -11.23 -7.23
C VAL A 60 0.90 -12.22 -8.36
N GLU A 61 1.81 -13.19 -8.47
CA GLU A 61 1.73 -14.39 -9.28
C GLU A 61 1.60 -15.58 -8.33
N ASP A 62 0.96 -16.66 -8.80
CA ASP A 62 1.06 -17.94 -8.11
C ASP A 62 2.47 -18.54 -8.26
N ASP A 63 2.80 -19.49 -7.38
CA ASP A 63 4.13 -20.11 -7.34
C ASP A 63 4.52 -20.80 -8.67
N ASP A 64 3.53 -21.19 -9.48
CA ASP A 64 3.72 -21.83 -10.78
C ASP A 64 3.63 -20.83 -11.97
N HIS A 65 3.44 -19.54 -11.71
CA HIS A 65 3.28 -18.47 -12.71
C HIS A 65 2.16 -18.73 -13.75
N LEU A 66 1.13 -19.48 -13.38
CA LEU A 66 -0.02 -19.79 -14.23
C LEU A 66 -1.10 -18.71 -14.18
N PHE A 67 -1.15 -17.92 -13.11
CA PHE A 67 -2.14 -16.89 -12.85
C PHE A 67 -1.50 -15.62 -12.31
N ARG A 68 -1.98 -14.49 -12.83
CA ARG A 68 -1.66 -13.16 -12.31
C ARG A 68 -2.95 -12.41 -12.02
N PHE A 69 -2.95 -11.64 -10.94
CA PHE A 69 -4.10 -10.78 -10.65
C PHE A 69 -4.24 -9.67 -11.70
N ASP A 70 -5.35 -9.68 -12.42
CA ASP A 70 -5.75 -8.63 -13.36
C ASP A 70 -6.82 -7.73 -12.70
N TYR A 71 -6.38 -6.84 -11.81
CA TYR A 71 -7.28 -5.89 -11.17
C TYR A 71 -7.77 -4.86 -12.18
N SER A 72 -9.02 -4.99 -12.63
CA SER A 72 -9.60 -3.99 -13.54
C SER A 72 -9.49 -2.56 -12.98
N LYS A 73 -9.33 -1.57 -13.85
CA LYS A 73 -9.30 -0.15 -13.48
C LYS A 73 -10.50 0.28 -12.62
N HIS A 74 -11.69 -0.23 -12.96
CA HIS A 74 -12.91 0.04 -12.18
C HIS A 74 -12.82 -0.54 -10.76
N PHE A 75 -12.28 -1.75 -10.62
CA PHE A 75 -12.05 -2.37 -9.32
C PHE A 75 -11.06 -1.56 -8.49
N LEU A 76 -9.95 -1.11 -9.09
CA LEU A 76 -8.95 -0.27 -8.41
C LEU A 76 -9.56 1.04 -7.91
N GLN A 77 -10.35 1.73 -8.74
CA GLN A 77 -11.07 2.93 -8.32
C GLN A 77 -12.05 2.63 -7.18
N TRP A 78 -12.81 1.54 -7.26
CA TRP A 78 -13.78 1.17 -6.25
C TRP A 78 -13.13 0.89 -4.89
N ILE A 79 -12.07 0.07 -4.86
CA ILE A 79 -11.48 -0.36 -3.60
C ILE A 79 -10.65 0.75 -2.95
N LEU A 80 -9.84 1.49 -3.74
CA LEU A 80 -8.94 2.52 -3.24
C LEU A 80 -9.67 3.83 -2.90
N LYS A 81 -10.87 4.06 -3.45
CA LYS A 81 -11.72 5.21 -3.08
C LYS A 81 -12.83 4.83 -2.10
N SER A 82 -12.55 3.89 -1.20
CA SER A 82 -13.46 3.51 -0.11
C SER A 82 -13.85 4.74 0.75
N PRO A 83 -15.02 4.75 1.41
CA PRO A 83 -15.47 5.90 2.18
C PRO A 83 -14.42 6.41 3.17
N GLY A 84 -14.10 7.71 3.11
CA GLY A 84 -13.07 8.33 3.94
C GLY A 84 -11.64 8.25 3.37
N TRP A 85 -11.45 7.75 2.15
CA TRP A 85 -10.13 7.70 1.52
C TRP A 85 -9.45 9.07 1.44
N HIS A 86 -8.12 9.02 1.36
CA HIS A 86 -7.23 10.17 1.34
C HIS A 86 -6.30 10.06 0.13
N LYS A 87 -6.20 11.12 -0.68
CA LYS A 87 -5.38 11.10 -1.90
C LYS A 87 -3.89 10.93 -1.60
N ASP A 88 -3.41 11.57 -0.54
CA ASP A 88 -2.03 11.50 -0.06
C ASP A 88 -1.63 10.10 0.43
N TRP A 89 -2.59 9.19 0.60
CA TRP A 89 -2.34 7.79 0.96
C TRP A 89 -2.12 6.88 -0.26
N HIS A 90 -2.26 7.40 -1.49
CA HIS A 90 -1.95 6.69 -2.73
C HIS A 90 -0.55 7.08 -3.22
N VAL A 91 0.47 6.47 -2.63
CA VAL A 91 1.86 6.87 -2.81
C VAL A 91 2.50 6.09 -3.96
N GLY A 92 2.99 6.83 -4.95
CA GLY A 92 3.75 6.30 -6.08
C GLY A 92 5.23 6.64 -6.02
N LEU A 93 6.05 5.81 -6.66
CA LEU A 93 7.48 6.02 -6.89
C LEU A 93 7.72 6.13 -8.39
N ARG A 94 8.29 7.24 -8.85
CA ARG A 94 8.56 7.48 -10.28
C ARG A 94 10.03 7.70 -10.57
N VAL A 95 10.46 7.26 -11.75
CA VAL A 95 11.79 7.58 -12.29
C VAL A 95 11.79 9.02 -12.80
N THR A 96 12.77 9.82 -12.38
CA THR A 96 12.85 11.27 -12.66
C THR A 96 12.94 11.57 -14.16
N LYS A 97 13.77 10.82 -14.89
CA LYS A 97 14.02 11.03 -16.32
C LYS A 97 12.85 10.64 -17.21
N SER A 98 12.29 9.44 -17.03
CA SER A 98 11.22 8.90 -17.88
C SER A 98 9.82 9.19 -17.37
N LYS A 99 9.68 9.62 -16.11
CA LYS A 99 8.40 9.75 -15.39
C LYS A 99 7.64 8.44 -15.18
N LYS A 100 8.20 7.30 -15.61
CA LYS A 100 7.62 5.97 -15.44
C LYS A 100 7.32 5.68 -13.96
N LEU A 101 6.11 5.23 -13.67
CA LEU A 101 5.71 4.67 -12.38
C LEU A 101 6.36 3.30 -12.20
N VAL A 102 7.07 3.12 -11.09
CA VAL A 102 7.88 1.90 -10.81
C VAL A 102 7.63 1.33 -9.43
N GLY A 103 6.79 1.97 -8.62
CA GLY A 103 6.37 1.48 -7.32
C GLY A 103 5.08 2.18 -6.91
N PHE A 104 4.26 1.47 -6.15
CA PHE A 104 2.99 1.98 -5.65
C PHE A 104 2.62 1.29 -4.35
N ILE A 105 2.07 2.06 -3.40
CA ILE A 105 1.44 1.57 -2.20
C ILE A 105 0.21 2.44 -1.91
N ALA A 106 -0.86 1.83 -1.41
CA ALA A 106 -2.06 2.53 -1.02
C ALA A 106 -2.48 2.16 0.40
N ALA A 107 -3.11 3.11 1.10
CA ALA A 107 -3.84 2.85 2.32
C ALA A 107 -5.29 3.33 2.17
N ILE A 108 -6.20 2.60 2.81
CA ILE A 108 -7.61 2.98 2.95
C ILE A 108 -7.98 2.95 4.43
N PRO A 109 -8.85 3.86 4.92
CA PRO A 109 -9.31 3.79 6.29
C PRO A 109 -10.18 2.56 6.50
N CYS A 110 -9.99 1.89 7.64
CA CYS A 110 -10.82 0.76 8.04
C CYS A 110 -11.00 0.78 9.56
N HIS A 111 -12.22 0.52 10.02
CA HIS A 111 -12.49 0.28 11.43
C HIS A 111 -12.45 -1.23 11.67
N LEU A 112 -11.42 -1.70 12.36
CA LEU A 112 -11.23 -3.10 12.69
C LEU A 112 -11.57 -3.33 14.16
N GLN A 113 -12.41 -4.33 14.43
CA GLN A 113 -12.62 -4.84 15.78
C GLN A 113 -11.74 -6.08 15.95
N ILE A 114 -10.82 -6.02 16.92
CA ILE A 114 -9.87 -7.11 17.20
C ILE A 114 -10.20 -7.63 18.60
N TYR A 115 -10.84 -8.81 18.66
CA TYR A 115 -11.42 -9.43 19.86
C TYR A 115 -12.61 -8.67 20.48
N ASP A 116 -13.08 -9.14 21.64
CA ASP A 116 -14.24 -8.61 22.37
C ASP A 116 -13.90 -7.38 23.24
N LYS A 117 -12.84 -6.64 22.91
CA LYS A 117 -12.48 -5.37 23.56
C LYS A 117 -12.57 -4.20 22.60
#